data_AF-A0A2R6PR96-F1
#
_entry.id   AF-A0A2R6PR96-F1
#
_cell.length_a   1.000
_cell.length_b   1.000
_cell.length_c   1.000
_cell.angle_alpha   90.00
_cell.angle_beta   90.00
_cell.angle_gamma   90.00
#
_symmetry.space_group_name_H-M   'P 1'
#
loop_
_entity.id
_entity.type
_entity.pdbx_description
1 polymer ?
#
loop_
_entity_poly.entity_id
_entity_poly.type
_entity_poly.pdbx_seq_one_letter_code
_entity_poly.pdbx_strand_id
1 'polypeptide(L)'
;MEGTILRRVIPSDNSCLFNAVGYVMDHDKNKAPELRQVIAATVASDPTQYSEAFLGKPNEEYCAWILNPEKWGGAIELAILSDYYGREIAAYDIQTTRCDLYGQGKNYHERVMLIYDGLHYDALAMSPADGAPEEFDQTIFTVQKDGTVGSVERLALNLVKEQQRKRSYTDTANFTLRCGICQIGVIGQKEAVEHAQATGHVNFQEYR
;
A
#
# COMPACT_ATOMS: atom_id res chain seq x y z
N MET A 1 10.60 28.53 -4.52
CA MET A 1 10.40 27.76 -3.27
C MET A 1 10.57 26.31 -3.64
N GLU A 2 11.50 25.60 -2.98
CA GLU A 2 11.60 24.15 -3.13
C GLU A 2 10.39 23.54 -2.40
N GLY A 3 9.57 22.76 -3.11
CA GLY A 3 8.41 22.09 -2.51
C GLY A 3 8.83 21.05 -1.46
N THR A 4 7.89 20.61 -0.64
CA THR A 4 8.09 19.62 0.41
C THR A 4 7.31 18.34 0.10
N ILE A 5 7.87 17.18 0.42
CA ILE A 5 7.15 15.92 0.30
C ILE A 5 6.30 15.68 1.55
N LEU A 6 5.04 15.29 1.35
CA LEU A 6 4.08 15.09 2.41
C LEU A 6 3.38 13.73 2.27
N ARG A 7 3.03 13.15 3.41
CA ARG A 7 2.10 12.01 3.52
C ARG A 7 0.68 12.58 3.49
N ARG A 8 -0.08 12.30 2.43
CA ARG A 8 -1.51 12.60 2.35
C ARG A 8 -2.29 11.41 2.90
N VAL A 9 -2.95 11.63 4.02
CA VAL A 9 -3.68 10.59 4.75
C VAL A 9 -4.93 10.16 3.96
N ILE A 10 -5.09 8.86 3.85
CA ILE A 10 -6.18 8.13 3.23
C ILE A 10 -7.05 7.53 4.34
N PRO A 11 -8.39 7.50 4.18
CA PRO A 11 -9.25 6.86 5.17
C PRO A 11 -8.91 5.38 5.40
N SER A 12 -8.93 4.95 6.66
CA SER A 12 -8.71 3.54 7.02
C SER A 12 -10.01 2.74 6.88
N ASP A 13 -10.36 2.41 5.63
CA ASP A 13 -11.64 1.81 5.22
C ASP A 13 -11.47 0.44 4.53
N ASN A 14 -10.38 -0.28 4.84
CA ASN A 14 -9.94 -1.51 4.16
C ASN A 14 -9.62 -1.35 2.67
N SER A 15 -9.72 -0.14 2.14
CA SER A 15 -9.47 0.19 0.74
C SER A 15 -8.37 1.23 0.55
N CYS A 16 -7.59 1.49 1.60
CA CYS A 16 -6.52 2.48 1.62
C CYS A 16 -5.53 2.35 0.46
N LEU A 17 -5.13 1.13 0.08
CA LEU A 17 -4.24 0.91 -1.08
C LEU A 17 -4.83 1.50 -2.36
N PHE A 18 -6.08 1.15 -2.66
CA PHE A 18 -6.73 1.58 -3.89
C PHE A 18 -7.02 3.08 -3.88
N ASN A 19 -7.43 3.62 -2.75
CA ASN A 19 -7.68 5.06 -2.60
C ASN A 19 -6.39 5.88 -2.63
N ALA A 20 -5.28 5.34 -2.11
CA ALA A 20 -3.96 5.95 -2.22
C ALA A 20 -3.48 5.95 -3.68
N VAL A 21 -3.62 4.83 -4.40
CA VAL A 21 -3.34 4.75 -5.85
C VAL A 21 -4.22 5.73 -6.63
N GLY A 22 -5.52 5.76 -6.35
CA GLY A 22 -6.46 6.70 -6.97
C GLY A 22 -6.08 8.15 -6.75
N TYR A 23 -5.61 8.50 -5.56
CA TYR A 23 -5.13 9.85 -5.28
C TYR A 23 -3.88 10.19 -6.09
N VAL A 24 -2.87 9.32 -6.09
CA VAL A 24 -1.61 9.65 -6.78
C VAL A 24 -1.74 9.61 -8.31
N MET A 25 -2.67 8.83 -8.84
CA MET A 25 -2.91 8.73 -10.29
C MET A 25 -3.89 9.79 -10.80
N ASP A 26 -5.00 10.00 -10.07
CA ASP A 26 -6.18 10.72 -10.56
C ASP A 26 -6.67 11.84 -9.61
N HIS A 27 -5.95 12.10 -8.50
CA HIS A 27 -6.39 12.99 -7.41
C HIS A 27 -7.77 12.65 -6.81
N ASP A 28 -8.14 11.36 -6.84
CA ASP A 28 -9.42 10.87 -6.29
C ASP A 28 -9.21 9.78 -5.22
N LYS A 29 -9.64 10.08 -3.99
CA LYS A 29 -9.56 9.18 -2.83
C LYS A 29 -10.72 8.17 -2.75
N ASN A 30 -11.57 8.06 -3.78
CA ASN A 30 -12.73 7.16 -3.80
C ASN A 30 -12.68 6.15 -4.96
N LYS A 31 -11.48 5.89 -5.51
CA LYS A 31 -11.28 5.01 -6.66
C LYS A 31 -11.35 3.52 -6.36
N ALA A 32 -11.44 3.12 -5.08
CA ALA A 32 -11.41 1.71 -4.70
C ALA A 32 -12.39 0.79 -5.47
N PRO A 33 -13.68 1.14 -5.66
CA PRO A 33 -14.60 0.27 -6.38
C PRO A 33 -14.16 0.03 -7.84
N GLU A 34 -13.69 1.07 -8.52
CA GLU A 34 -13.23 1.00 -9.91
C GLU A 34 -11.95 0.18 -10.03
N LEU A 35 -10.95 0.45 -9.18
CA LEU A 35 -9.67 -0.23 -9.26
C LEU A 35 -9.77 -1.73 -8.93
N ARG A 36 -10.66 -2.11 -7.99
CA ARG A 36 -10.95 -3.52 -7.73
C ARG A 36 -11.54 -4.22 -8.96
N GLN A 37 -12.40 -3.54 -9.73
CA GLN A 37 -12.95 -4.08 -10.97
C GLN A 37 -11.87 -4.26 -12.03
N VAL A 38 -10.96 -3.29 -12.17
CA VAL A 38 -9.80 -3.41 -13.06
C VAL A 38 -8.99 -4.64 -12.71
N ILE A 39 -8.65 -4.82 -11.43
CA ILE A 39 -7.84 -5.96 -10.96
C ILE A 39 -8.56 -7.29 -11.21
N ALA A 40 -9.84 -7.40 -10.84
CA ALA A 40 -10.61 -8.61 -11.08
C ALA A 40 -10.68 -8.96 -12.58
N ALA A 41 -10.88 -7.95 -13.44
CA ALA A 41 -10.90 -8.15 -14.89
C ALA A 41 -9.53 -8.60 -15.43
N THR A 42 -8.43 -7.98 -14.97
CA THR A 42 -7.07 -8.38 -15.35
C THR A 42 -6.77 -9.81 -14.93
N VAL A 43 -7.06 -10.17 -13.67
CA VAL A 43 -6.86 -11.52 -13.14
C VAL A 43 -7.67 -12.56 -13.93
N ALA A 44 -8.93 -12.27 -14.23
CA ALA A 44 -9.80 -13.17 -15.00
C ALA A 44 -9.35 -13.32 -16.47
N SER A 45 -8.68 -12.30 -17.02
CA SER A 45 -8.26 -12.30 -18.43
C SER A 45 -7.06 -13.20 -18.74
N ASP A 46 -6.22 -13.49 -17.74
CA ASP A 46 -5.08 -14.40 -17.88
C ASP A 46 -4.96 -15.38 -16.70
N PRO A 47 -5.80 -16.44 -16.66
CA PRO A 47 -5.72 -17.47 -15.62
C PRO A 47 -4.43 -18.29 -15.64
N THR A 48 -3.64 -18.20 -16.73
CA THR A 48 -2.34 -18.90 -16.82
C THR A 48 -1.29 -18.15 -16.00
N GLN A 49 -1.19 -16.83 -16.20
CA GLN A 49 -0.34 -15.98 -15.37
C GLN A 49 -0.86 -15.93 -13.92
N TYR A 50 -2.14 -15.61 -13.75
CA TYR A 50 -2.80 -15.49 -12.45
C TYR A 50 -3.39 -16.83 -12.01
N SER A 51 -2.50 -17.82 -11.91
CA SER A 51 -2.82 -19.17 -11.44
C SER A 51 -3.01 -19.22 -9.92
N GLU A 52 -3.57 -20.32 -9.42
CA GLU A 52 -3.71 -20.56 -7.98
C GLU A 52 -2.37 -20.50 -7.23
N ALA A 53 -1.30 -20.98 -7.85
CA ALA A 53 0.05 -20.91 -7.28
C ALA A 53 0.54 -19.46 -7.13
N PHE A 54 0.15 -18.56 -8.04
CA PHE A 54 0.50 -17.15 -7.99
C PHE A 54 -0.36 -16.38 -6.98
N LEU A 55 -1.67 -16.63 -6.98
CA LEU A 55 -2.66 -15.90 -6.19
C LEU A 55 -2.83 -16.43 -4.76
N GLY A 56 -2.37 -17.66 -4.49
CA GLY A 56 -2.61 -18.38 -3.24
C GLY A 56 -4.05 -18.88 -3.07
N LYS A 57 -4.87 -18.80 -4.13
CA LYS A 57 -6.25 -19.31 -4.20
C LYS A 57 -6.72 -19.42 -5.66
N PRO A 58 -7.77 -20.20 -5.95
CA PRO A 58 -8.31 -20.31 -7.31
C PRO A 58 -8.61 -18.93 -7.92
N ASN A 59 -8.33 -18.78 -9.22
CA ASN A 59 -8.47 -17.50 -9.95
C ASN A 59 -9.86 -16.86 -9.77
N GLU A 60 -10.93 -17.64 -9.94
CA GLU A 60 -12.31 -17.18 -9.76
C GLU A 60 -12.59 -16.74 -8.31
N GLU A 61 -12.06 -17.48 -7.33
CA GLU A 61 -12.18 -17.12 -5.91
C GLU A 61 -11.44 -15.82 -5.61
N TYR A 62 -10.27 -15.60 -6.23
CA TYR A 62 -9.52 -14.35 -6.10
C TYR A 62 -10.29 -13.16 -6.67
N CYS A 63 -10.89 -13.32 -7.85
CA CYS A 63 -11.74 -12.29 -8.46
C CYS A 63 -12.90 -11.89 -7.53
N ALA A 64 -13.60 -12.87 -6.95
CA ALA A 64 -14.66 -12.59 -5.98
C ALA A 64 -14.12 -11.95 -4.69
N TRP A 65 -12.94 -12.39 -4.23
CA TRP A 65 -12.29 -11.88 -3.02
C TRP A 65 -11.86 -10.42 -3.18
N ILE A 66 -11.22 -10.04 -4.29
CA ILE A 66 -10.70 -8.67 -4.47
C ILE A 66 -11.81 -7.64 -4.67
N LEU A 67 -12.97 -8.07 -5.18
CA LEU A 67 -14.15 -7.21 -5.31
C LEU A 67 -14.82 -6.87 -3.96
N ASN A 68 -14.52 -7.62 -2.89
CA ASN A 68 -15.07 -7.32 -1.57
C ASN A 68 -14.33 -6.10 -0.95
N PRO A 69 -15.04 -5.01 -0.59
CA PRO A 69 -14.43 -3.79 -0.05
C PRO A 69 -13.71 -3.98 1.29
N GLU A 70 -13.98 -5.07 2.02
CA GLU A 70 -13.30 -5.41 3.28
C GLU A 70 -11.93 -6.06 3.07
N LYS A 71 -11.59 -6.47 1.83
CA LYS A 71 -10.33 -7.14 1.53
C LYS A 71 -9.25 -6.15 1.14
N TRP A 72 -8.07 -6.32 1.74
CA TRP A 72 -6.93 -5.44 1.49
C TRP A 72 -6.20 -5.86 0.23
N GLY A 73 -5.77 -4.89 -0.56
CA GLY A 73 -4.81 -5.14 -1.62
C GLY A 73 -3.38 -5.25 -1.08
N GLY A 74 -2.47 -5.70 -1.93
CA GLY A 74 -1.04 -5.70 -1.66
C GLY A 74 -0.21 -5.69 -2.94
N ALA A 75 0.86 -6.47 -2.97
CA ALA A 75 1.84 -6.45 -4.05
C ALA A 75 1.27 -6.88 -5.42
N ILE A 76 0.33 -7.82 -5.45
CA ILE A 76 -0.32 -8.27 -6.70
C ILE A 76 -1.12 -7.11 -7.30
N GLU A 77 -1.95 -6.45 -6.49
CA GLU A 77 -2.73 -5.28 -6.88
C GLU A 77 -1.84 -4.16 -7.41
N LEU A 78 -0.75 -3.82 -6.71
CA LEU A 78 0.16 -2.75 -7.14
C LEU A 78 0.85 -3.07 -8.47
N ALA A 79 1.24 -4.33 -8.70
CA ALA A 79 1.82 -4.74 -9.97
C ALA A 79 0.81 -4.60 -11.13
N ILE A 80 -0.43 -5.06 -10.93
CA ILE A 80 -1.50 -4.95 -11.92
C ILE A 80 -1.83 -3.47 -12.20
N LEU A 81 -1.94 -2.65 -11.15
CA LEU A 81 -2.29 -1.24 -11.29
C LEU A 81 -1.16 -0.43 -11.95
N SER A 82 0.10 -0.75 -11.67
CA SER A 82 1.25 -0.18 -12.38
C SER A 82 1.15 -0.43 -13.89
N ASP A 83 0.77 -1.65 -14.28
CA ASP A 83 0.60 -2.02 -15.69
C ASP A 83 -0.61 -1.33 -16.32
N TYR A 84 -1.74 -1.30 -15.62
CA TYR A 84 -2.97 -0.67 -16.08
C TYR A 84 -2.79 0.83 -16.35
N TYR A 85 -2.11 1.54 -15.46
CA TYR A 85 -1.83 2.97 -15.63
C TYR A 85 -0.64 3.25 -16.56
N GLY A 86 0.19 2.24 -16.85
CA GLY A 86 1.43 2.43 -17.62
C GLY A 86 2.46 3.29 -16.89
N ARG A 87 2.54 3.16 -15.57
CA ARG A 87 3.36 4.00 -14.68
C ARG A 87 4.00 3.17 -13.59
N GLU A 88 5.19 3.56 -13.16
CA GLU A 88 5.81 2.95 -11.99
C GLU A 88 5.10 3.36 -10.70
N ILE A 89 5.05 2.46 -9.74
CA ILE A 89 4.58 2.74 -8.38
C ILE A 89 5.71 2.42 -7.41
N ALA A 90 6.21 3.43 -6.70
CA ALA A 90 7.18 3.25 -5.62
C ALA A 90 6.46 3.19 -4.28
N ALA A 91 6.44 2.03 -3.64
CA ALA A 91 5.87 1.84 -2.31
C ALA A 91 6.98 1.85 -1.25
N TYR A 92 7.01 2.90 -0.41
CA TYR A 92 7.99 3.03 0.66
C TYR A 92 7.47 2.42 1.97
N ASP A 93 8.15 1.41 2.49
CA ASP A 93 7.83 0.78 3.77
C ASP A 93 8.56 1.52 4.90
N ILE A 94 7.81 2.07 5.85
CA ILE A 94 8.36 2.86 6.96
C ILE A 94 9.23 1.99 7.86
N GLN A 95 8.78 0.80 8.21
CA GLN A 95 9.45 -0.07 9.18
C GLN A 95 10.87 -0.44 8.72
N THR A 96 10.99 -0.84 7.45
CA THR A 96 12.23 -1.36 6.85
C THR A 96 13.00 -0.31 6.07
N THR A 97 12.39 0.85 5.79
CA THR A 97 12.91 1.91 4.92
C THR A 97 13.18 1.49 3.47
N ARG A 98 12.70 0.30 3.06
CA ARG A 98 12.83 -0.18 1.69
C ARG A 98 11.82 0.52 0.77
N CYS A 99 12.14 0.56 -0.51
CA CYS A 99 11.22 0.99 -1.56
C CYS A 99 10.99 -0.19 -2.51
N ASP A 100 9.75 -0.66 -2.58
CA ASP A 100 9.33 -1.69 -3.52
C ASP A 100 8.83 -0.99 -4.80
N LEU A 101 9.52 -1.17 -5.93
CA LEU A 101 9.24 -0.49 -7.19
C LEU A 101 8.51 -1.40 -8.18
N TYR A 102 7.23 -1.13 -8.39
CA TYR A 102 6.38 -1.85 -9.35
C TYR A 102 6.46 -1.19 -10.73
N GLY A 103 6.46 -2.00 -11.78
CA GLY A 103 6.62 -1.54 -13.17
C GLY A 103 8.08 -1.31 -13.59
N GLN A 104 9.06 -1.60 -12.72
CA GLN A 104 10.47 -1.46 -13.03
C GLN A 104 10.85 -2.25 -14.29
N GLY A 105 11.61 -1.61 -15.19
CA GLY A 105 12.08 -2.24 -16.42
C GLY A 105 11.04 -2.33 -17.54
N LYS A 106 9.80 -1.86 -17.32
CA LYS A 106 8.75 -1.75 -18.36
C LYS A 106 8.86 -0.48 -19.20
N ASN A 107 9.93 0.30 -19.02
CA ASN A 107 10.20 1.55 -19.73
C ASN A 107 9.08 2.60 -19.57
N TYR A 108 8.45 2.64 -18.40
CA TYR A 108 7.54 3.72 -18.04
C TYR A 108 8.33 5.01 -17.78
N HIS A 109 7.73 6.15 -18.13
CA HIS A 109 8.36 7.47 -18.04
C HIS A 109 7.86 8.29 -16.84
N GLU A 110 6.93 7.73 -16.08
CA GLU A 110 6.26 8.37 -14.98
C GLU A 110 6.23 7.42 -13.78
N ARG A 111 6.42 7.96 -12.58
CA ARG A 111 6.37 7.25 -11.31
C ARG A 111 5.51 8.02 -10.33
N VAL A 112 4.71 7.27 -9.57
CA VAL A 112 3.98 7.75 -8.40
C VAL A 112 4.53 7.11 -7.14
N MET A 113 4.22 7.67 -5.96
CA MET A 113 4.80 7.21 -4.70
C MET A 113 3.73 6.99 -3.63
N LEU A 114 3.84 5.88 -2.92
CA LEU A 114 3.02 5.51 -1.77
C LEU A 114 3.91 5.34 -0.54
N ILE A 115 3.33 5.44 0.65
CA ILE A 115 3.99 5.12 1.91
C ILE A 115 3.15 4.10 2.69
N TYR A 116 3.82 3.08 3.23
CA TYR A 116 3.22 1.96 3.92
C TYR A 116 3.75 1.86 5.35
N ASP A 117 2.85 1.78 6.32
CA ASP A 117 3.20 1.77 7.74
C ASP A 117 3.13 0.39 8.40
N GLY A 118 3.02 -0.69 7.62
CA GLY A 118 2.85 -2.05 8.14
C GLY A 118 1.41 -2.53 8.21
N LEU A 119 0.44 -1.61 8.07
CA LEU A 119 -0.99 -1.92 8.02
C LEU A 119 -1.73 -1.10 6.95
N HIS A 120 -1.31 0.14 6.73
CA HIS A 120 -2.04 1.14 5.96
C HIS A 120 -1.16 1.78 4.88
N TYR A 121 -1.77 2.06 3.74
CA TYR A 121 -1.16 2.79 2.62
C TYR A 121 -1.68 4.22 2.56
N ASP A 122 -0.75 5.15 2.42
CA ASP A 122 -1.02 6.56 2.14
C ASP A 122 -0.32 7.03 0.87
N ALA A 123 -0.78 8.16 0.36
CA ALA A 123 -0.17 8.80 -0.80
C ALA A 123 1.02 9.68 -0.40
N LEU A 124 2.06 9.70 -1.24
CA LEU A 124 3.13 10.69 -1.17
C LEU A 124 2.97 11.71 -2.29
N ALA A 125 3.00 12.99 -1.91
CA ALA A 125 2.87 14.11 -2.84
C ALA A 125 3.90 15.20 -2.55
N MET A 126 4.36 15.87 -3.59
CA MET A 126 5.12 17.12 -3.47
C MET A 126 4.15 18.29 -3.41
N SER A 127 4.22 19.07 -2.33
CA SER A 127 3.38 20.24 -2.09
C SER A 127 4.22 21.51 -2.08
N PRO A 128 3.69 22.68 -2.50
CA PRO A 128 4.40 23.96 -2.41
C PRO A 128 4.81 24.34 -0.98
N ALA A 129 4.02 23.93 0.02
CA ALA A 129 4.27 24.19 1.43
C ALA A 129 3.49 23.20 2.31
N ASP A 130 3.89 23.11 3.58
CA ASP A 130 3.08 22.41 4.58
C ASP A 130 1.72 23.12 4.75
N GLY A 131 0.64 22.33 4.82
CA GLY A 131 -0.74 22.83 4.88
C GLY A 131 -1.29 23.41 3.58
N ALA A 132 -0.54 23.40 2.46
CA ALA A 132 -1.10 23.83 1.18
C ALA A 132 -2.22 22.88 0.71
N PRO A 133 -3.27 23.41 0.04
CA PRO A 133 -4.36 22.61 -0.49
C PRO A 133 -3.87 21.47 -1.41
N GLU A 134 -4.56 20.32 -1.33
CA GLU A 134 -4.26 19.11 -2.12
C GLU A 134 -4.33 19.34 -3.64
N GLU A 135 -5.06 20.37 -4.10
CA GLU A 135 -5.12 20.75 -5.52
C GLU A 135 -3.78 21.24 -6.10
N PHE A 136 -2.82 21.61 -5.24
CA PHE A 136 -1.47 22.00 -5.65
C PHE A 136 -0.45 20.88 -5.56
N ASP A 137 -0.89 19.68 -5.19
CA ASP A 137 0.00 18.53 -5.10
C ASP A 137 0.49 18.10 -6.48
N GLN A 138 1.79 17.86 -6.59
CA GLN A 138 2.36 17.05 -7.64
C GLN A 138 2.49 15.61 -7.12
N THR A 139 1.82 14.67 -7.77
CA THR A 139 1.84 13.24 -7.43
C THR A 139 2.52 12.36 -8.47
N ILE A 140 2.63 12.85 -9.72
CA ILE A 140 3.27 12.17 -10.84
C ILE A 140 4.63 12.81 -11.14
N PHE A 141 5.66 11.98 -11.22
CA PHE A 141 7.04 12.41 -11.40
C PHE A 141 7.67 11.74 -12.62
N THR A 142 8.41 12.52 -13.42
CA THR A 142 9.13 11.99 -14.58
C THR A 142 10.30 11.12 -14.16
N VAL A 143 10.37 9.90 -14.72
CA VAL A 143 11.51 8.99 -14.59
C VAL A 143 12.63 9.47 -15.51
N GLN A 144 13.80 9.72 -14.93
CA GLN A 144 14.98 10.20 -15.63
C GLN A 144 15.73 9.04 -16.30
N LYS A 145 16.72 9.36 -17.14
CA LYS A 145 17.54 8.35 -17.85
C LYS A 145 18.30 7.41 -16.93
N ASP A 146 18.59 7.84 -15.70
CA ASP A 146 19.25 7.03 -14.67
C ASP A 146 18.26 6.17 -13.86
N GLY A 147 16.97 6.20 -14.20
CA GLY A 147 15.92 5.45 -13.52
C GLY A 147 15.40 6.09 -12.24
N THR A 148 15.88 7.28 -11.87
CA THR A 148 15.43 8.02 -10.67
C THR A 148 14.31 9.01 -11.00
N VAL A 149 13.65 9.56 -9.98
CA VAL A 149 12.79 10.74 -10.11
C VAL A 149 13.46 12.03 -9.60
N GLY A 150 14.80 12.08 -9.69
CA GLY A 150 15.59 13.23 -9.26
C GLY A 150 15.58 13.46 -7.75
N SER A 151 15.55 14.73 -7.34
CA SER A 151 15.64 15.10 -5.91
C SER A 151 14.44 14.63 -5.08
N VAL A 152 13.29 14.41 -5.72
CA VAL A 152 12.05 13.97 -5.06
C VAL A 152 12.22 12.62 -4.37
N GLU A 153 12.95 11.70 -4.99
CA GLU A 153 13.21 10.38 -4.41
C GLU A 153 13.97 10.47 -3.08
N ARG A 154 14.95 11.39 -3.00
CA ARG A 154 15.68 11.68 -1.78
C ARG A 154 14.79 12.31 -0.71
N LEU A 155 13.88 13.21 -1.10
CA LEU A 155 12.92 13.80 -0.18
C LEU A 155 12.00 12.73 0.41
N ALA A 156 11.46 11.83 -0.43
CA ALA A 156 10.62 10.72 0.00
C ALA A 156 11.35 9.83 1.02
N LEU A 157 12.58 9.43 0.69
CA LEU A 157 13.39 8.61 1.59
C LEU A 157 13.71 9.31 2.92
N ASN A 158 13.91 10.62 2.92
CA ASN A 158 14.14 11.38 4.15
C ASN A 158 12.87 11.39 5.03
N LEU A 159 11.69 11.61 4.44
CA LEU A 159 10.42 11.53 5.15
C LEU A 159 10.19 10.14 5.75
N VAL A 160 10.47 9.08 4.99
CA VAL A 160 10.34 7.68 5.44
C VAL A 160 11.27 7.40 6.61
N LYS A 161 12.54 7.83 6.55
CA LYS A 161 13.51 7.70 7.65
C LYS A 161 13.09 8.49 8.88
N GLU A 162 12.48 9.65 8.71
CA GLU A 162 11.95 10.43 9.83
C GLU A 162 10.78 9.70 10.50
N GLN A 163 9.83 9.19 9.73
CA GLN A 163 8.69 8.40 10.23
C GLN A 163 9.16 7.11 10.93
N GLN A 164 10.20 6.46 10.39
CA GLN A 164 10.80 5.28 11.00
C GLN A 164 11.42 5.59 12.36
N ARG A 165 12.17 6.69 12.48
CA ARG A 165 12.75 7.15 13.77
C ARG A 165 11.66 7.48 14.79
N LYS A 166 10.53 8.03 14.33
CA LYS A 166 9.35 8.32 15.15
C LYS A 166 8.54 7.07 15.50
N ARG A 167 8.88 5.90 14.93
CA ARG A 167 8.11 4.66 15.03
C ARG A 167 6.64 4.83 14.60
N SER A 168 6.42 5.61 13.55
CA SER A 168 5.10 5.83 12.94
C SER A 168 4.71 4.64 12.04
N TYR A 169 4.82 3.42 12.56
CA TYR A 169 4.51 2.17 11.87
C TYR A 169 4.04 1.11 12.86
N THR A 170 3.30 0.11 12.37
CA THR A 170 2.83 -1.05 13.11
C THR A 170 3.69 -2.25 12.75
N ASP A 171 4.44 -2.77 13.73
CA ASP A 171 5.24 -3.98 13.56
C ASP A 171 4.34 -5.22 13.72
N THR A 172 3.69 -5.64 12.63
CA THR A 172 2.79 -6.80 12.64
C THR A 172 3.51 -8.13 12.93
N ALA A 173 4.85 -8.16 12.91
CA ALA A 173 5.61 -9.35 13.30
C ALA A 173 5.83 -9.45 14.81
N ASN A 174 5.96 -8.33 15.52
CA ASN A 174 6.40 -8.31 16.92
C ASN A 174 5.46 -7.58 17.89
N PHE A 175 4.36 -7.01 17.42
CA PHE A 175 3.38 -6.35 18.30
C PHE A 175 2.74 -7.33 19.29
N THR A 176 2.57 -6.87 20.53
CA THR A 176 1.93 -7.64 21.59
C THR A 176 0.42 -7.47 21.52
N LEU A 177 -0.27 -8.58 21.31
CA LEU A 177 -1.72 -8.66 21.21
C LEU A 177 -2.29 -9.38 22.42
N ARG A 178 -3.40 -8.88 22.95
CA ARG A 178 -4.18 -9.56 23.98
C ARG A 178 -5.48 -10.06 23.38
N CYS A 179 -5.77 -11.34 23.56
CA CYS A 179 -7.08 -11.87 23.22
C CYS A 179 -8.14 -11.27 24.16
N GLY A 180 -9.13 -10.58 23.61
CA GLY A 180 -10.22 -9.96 24.38
C GLY A 180 -11.17 -10.96 25.06
N ILE A 181 -11.08 -12.26 24.72
CA ILE A 181 -11.94 -13.31 25.27
C ILE A 181 -11.26 -14.03 26.43
N CYS A 182 -10.07 -14.61 26.20
CA CYS A 182 -9.35 -15.38 27.22
C CYS A 182 -8.16 -14.64 27.86
N GLN A 183 -7.89 -13.39 27.46
CA GLN A 183 -6.83 -12.53 28.01
C GLN A 183 -5.39 -13.04 27.82
N ILE A 184 -5.18 -14.12 27.05
CA ILE A 184 -3.85 -14.59 26.69
C ILE A 184 -3.17 -13.55 25.81
N GLY A 185 -1.92 -13.22 26.17
CA GLY A 185 -1.02 -12.41 25.36
C GLY A 185 -0.35 -13.28 24.29
N VAL A 186 -0.32 -12.78 23.06
CA VAL A 186 0.34 -13.40 21.91
C VAL A 186 1.22 -12.35 21.22
N ILE A 187 2.28 -12.79 20.58
CA ILE A 187 3.26 -11.93 19.91
C ILE A 187 3.10 -12.09 18.40
N GLY A 188 2.80 -10.97 17.74
CA GLY A 188 2.69 -10.89 16.29
C GLY A 188 1.44 -11.56 15.72
N GLN A 189 1.25 -11.36 14.42
CA GLN A 189 0.10 -11.89 13.71
C GLN A 189 0.11 -13.42 13.66
N LYS A 190 1.30 -14.05 13.59
CA LYS A 190 1.45 -15.50 13.52
C LYS A 190 0.84 -16.18 14.74
N GLU A 191 1.24 -15.77 15.95
CA GLU A 191 0.69 -16.37 17.18
C GLU A 191 -0.79 -16.03 17.37
N ALA A 192 -1.25 -14.85 16.93
CA ALA A 192 -2.67 -14.52 16.95
C ALA A 192 -3.52 -15.43 16.03
N VAL A 193 -3.01 -15.76 14.85
CA VAL A 193 -3.67 -16.72 13.93
C VAL A 193 -3.68 -18.12 14.53
N GLU A 194 -2.55 -18.59 15.06
CA GLU A 194 -2.45 -19.90 15.72
C GLU A 194 -3.43 -19.99 16.92
N HIS A 195 -3.51 -18.92 17.72
CA HIS A 195 -4.47 -18.81 18.83
C HIS A 195 -5.91 -18.84 18.36
N ALA A 196 -6.24 -18.09 17.31
CA ALA A 196 -7.59 -18.05 16.74
C ALA A 196 -8.01 -19.42 16.18
N GLN A 197 -7.09 -20.14 15.53
CA GLN A 197 -7.33 -21.49 15.03
C GLN A 197 -7.55 -22.50 16.16
N ALA A 198 -6.76 -22.41 17.24
CA ALA A 198 -6.86 -23.33 18.36
C ALA A 198 -8.10 -23.07 19.24
N THR A 199 -8.56 -21.82 19.35
CA THR A 199 -9.57 -21.41 20.33
C THR A 199 -10.88 -20.88 19.74
N GLY A 200 -10.89 -20.53 18.45
CA GLY A 200 -11.98 -19.79 17.81
C GLY A 200 -12.05 -18.30 18.17
N HIS A 201 -11.09 -17.78 18.95
CA HIS A 201 -11.09 -16.39 19.37
C HIS A 201 -10.47 -15.47 18.32
N VAL A 202 -11.23 -14.48 17.84
CA VAL A 202 -10.78 -13.52 16.79
C VAL A 202 -10.68 -12.06 17.27
N ASN A 203 -11.06 -11.79 18.52
CA ASN A 203 -10.97 -10.45 19.10
C ASN A 203 -9.60 -10.24 19.75
N PHE A 204 -8.70 -9.50 19.08
CA PHE A 204 -7.37 -9.16 19.59
C PHE A 204 -7.22 -7.64 19.69
N GLN A 205 -6.56 -7.18 20.75
CA GLN A 205 -6.22 -5.77 20.96
C GLN A 205 -4.73 -5.64 21.21
N GLU A 206 -4.09 -4.71 20.52
CA GLU A 206 -2.69 -4.37 20.82
C GLU A 206 -2.62 -3.75 22.22
N TYR A 207 -1.64 -4.18 23.00
CA TYR A 207 -1.34 -3.60 24.30
C TYR A 207 0.16 -3.35 24.43
N ARG A 208 0.51 -2.33 25.22
CA ARG A 208 1.89 -1.97 25.57
C ARG A 208 2.14 -2.23 27.04
#